data_AF-A0A182SRI4-F1
#
_entry.id   AF-A0A182SRI4-F1
#
_cell.length_a   1.000
_cell.length_b   1.000
_cell.length_c   1.000
_cell.angle_alpha   90.00
_cell.angle_beta   90.00
_cell.angle_gamma   90.00
#
_symmetry.space_group_name_H-M   'P 1'
#
loop_
_entity.id
_entity.type
_entity.pdbx_description
1 polymer ?
#
loop_
_entity_poly.entity_id
_entity_poly.type
_entity_poly.pdbx_seq_one_letter_code
_entity_poly.pdbx_strand_id
1 'polypeptide(L)'
;MTAYATSKLACTGFGVTGGAHRLWTHRAYKAKLPLRIILMCCYCLSGQNSLFDWVRDHRIHHKYSETDADPHNSNRGFFYAHVGWLLIRKHPECIKKGRLIDMSDVLADPVIQFHQRHFMALKILFTFIVPSFIPWLFLGEPLYLSFLANCLLRYVLTLNFTWLVNSAAHIYGNKPYDSRIRPAENKTVSILSMGEGWHNYHHVFPWDYKAAEMGHYAVNLTTFWLDVFAKIGWAYDLKEPSKELVRRTLEKYGDGTHITTPIGHLKEVPEQESSKSR
;
A
#
# COMPACT_ATOMS: atom_id res chain seq x y z
N MET A 1 -0.33 3.39 -27.88
CA MET A 1 -1.36 3.44 -26.81
C MET A 1 -1.06 2.50 -25.62
N THR A 2 -1.21 1.17 -25.73
CA THR A 2 -1.21 0.25 -24.56
C THR A 2 0.10 0.22 -23.76
N ALA A 3 1.26 0.12 -24.41
CA ALA A 3 2.55 0.05 -23.69
C ALA A 3 2.84 1.32 -22.88
N TYR A 4 2.51 2.51 -23.42
CA TYR A 4 2.70 3.77 -22.72
C TYR A 4 1.78 3.85 -21.49
N ALA A 5 0.48 3.61 -21.66
CA ALA A 5 -0.49 3.63 -20.57
C ALA A 5 -0.10 2.65 -19.44
N THR A 6 0.25 1.40 -19.80
CA THR A 6 0.71 0.38 -18.84
C THR A 6 1.98 0.80 -18.13
N SER A 7 2.95 1.39 -18.83
CA SER A 7 4.18 1.89 -18.20
C SER A 7 3.89 2.98 -17.17
N LYS A 8 2.94 3.89 -17.47
CA LYS A 8 2.56 4.95 -16.53
C LYS A 8 1.82 4.40 -15.33
N LEU A 9 0.97 3.40 -15.51
CA LEU A 9 0.31 2.70 -14.39
C LEU A 9 1.32 1.99 -13.48
N ALA A 10 2.35 1.37 -14.05
CA ALA A 10 3.43 0.78 -13.27
C ALA A 10 4.24 1.85 -12.51
N CYS A 11 4.56 2.98 -13.16
CA CYS A 11 5.24 4.09 -12.49
C CYS A 11 4.39 4.70 -11.37
N THR A 12 3.08 4.84 -11.54
CA THR A 12 2.19 5.42 -10.52
C THR A 12 2.12 4.52 -9.30
N GLY A 13 1.92 3.22 -9.51
CA GLY A 13 1.92 2.25 -8.43
C GLY A 13 3.27 2.25 -7.70
N PHE A 14 4.40 2.17 -8.41
CA PHE A 14 5.72 2.17 -7.78
C PHE A 14 6.01 3.44 -6.95
N GLY A 15 5.54 4.62 -7.39
CA GLY A 15 5.67 5.86 -6.61
C GLY A 15 4.88 5.83 -5.30
N VAL A 16 3.68 5.24 -5.31
CA VAL A 16 2.85 5.07 -4.12
C VAL A 16 3.44 4.01 -3.20
N THR A 17 3.69 2.81 -3.72
CA THR A 17 4.10 1.64 -2.94
C THR A 17 5.56 1.71 -2.52
N GLY A 18 6.49 1.89 -3.45
CA GLY A 18 7.92 1.98 -3.17
C GLY A 18 8.30 3.30 -2.49
N GLY A 19 7.58 4.39 -2.78
CA GLY A 19 7.85 5.72 -2.26
C GLY A 19 7.01 6.08 -1.03
N ALA A 20 5.79 6.60 -1.25
CA ALA A 20 4.93 7.14 -0.18
C ALA A 20 4.74 6.15 0.97
N HIS A 21 4.52 4.89 0.64
CA HIS A 21 4.25 3.82 1.59
C HIS A 21 5.52 3.26 2.24
N ARG A 22 6.30 2.46 1.52
CA ARG A 22 7.40 1.69 2.14
C ARG A 22 8.61 2.55 2.53
N LEU A 23 8.94 3.58 1.76
CA LEU A 23 10.06 4.48 2.06
C LEU A 23 9.68 5.55 3.09
N TRP A 24 8.74 6.43 2.75
CA TRP A 24 8.49 7.64 3.55
C TRP A 24 7.56 7.39 4.74
N THR A 25 6.59 6.48 4.62
CA THR A 25 5.72 6.16 5.76
C THR A 25 6.40 5.23 6.73
N HIS A 26 6.82 4.06 6.25
CA HIS A 26 7.28 2.96 7.10
C HIS A 26 8.77 2.91 7.34
N ARG A 27 9.56 3.68 6.57
CA ARG A 27 11.03 3.69 6.68
C ARG A 27 11.60 2.27 6.61
N ALA A 28 11.02 1.46 5.72
CA ALA A 28 11.32 0.04 5.58
C ALA A 28 12.67 -0.20 4.87
N TYR A 29 13.17 0.82 4.17
CA TYR A 29 14.50 0.86 3.57
C TYR A 29 14.99 2.31 3.48
N LYS A 30 16.24 2.50 3.09
CA LYS A 30 16.84 3.81 2.78
C LYS A 30 17.12 3.94 1.28
N ALA A 31 16.96 5.15 0.76
CA ALA A 31 17.16 5.47 -0.64
C ALA A 31 18.13 6.63 -0.83
N LYS A 32 19.03 6.52 -1.83
CA LYS A 32 19.86 7.64 -2.28
C LYS A 32 19.00 8.68 -3.01
N LEU A 33 19.54 9.90 -3.13
CA LEU A 33 18.83 11.04 -3.72
C LEU A 33 18.23 10.75 -5.12
N PRO A 34 18.92 10.08 -6.07
CA PRO A 34 18.33 9.78 -7.38
C PRO A 34 17.05 8.97 -7.29
N LEU A 35 17.03 7.90 -6.48
CA LEU A 35 15.85 7.07 -6.29
C LEU A 35 14.72 7.84 -5.61
N ARG A 36 15.03 8.67 -4.60
CA ARG A 36 14.02 9.53 -3.93
C ARG A 36 13.34 10.48 -4.91
N ILE A 37 14.10 11.09 -5.83
CA ILE A 37 13.56 11.97 -6.87
C ILE A 37 12.67 11.17 -7.83
N ILE A 38 13.12 10.00 -8.30
CA ILE A 38 12.34 9.14 -9.19
C ILE A 38 11.01 8.75 -8.53
N LEU A 39 11.04 8.30 -7.28
CA LEU A 39 9.84 7.93 -6.53
C LEU A 39 8.89 9.10 -6.34
N MET A 40 9.40 10.31 -6.12
CA MET A 40 8.58 11.52 -6.00
C MET A 40 7.91 11.87 -7.33
N CYS A 41 8.64 11.83 -8.44
CA CYS A 41 8.06 12.05 -9.78
C CYS A 41 7.01 10.98 -10.13
N CYS A 42 7.30 9.72 -9.83
CA CYS A 42 6.38 8.59 -9.97
C CYS A 42 5.11 8.78 -9.12
N TYR A 43 5.27 9.24 -7.87
CA TYR A 43 4.16 9.55 -6.98
C TYR A 43 3.31 10.70 -7.53
N CYS A 44 3.93 11.73 -8.11
CA CYS A 44 3.21 12.84 -8.76
C CYS A 44 2.34 12.37 -9.93
N LEU A 45 2.67 11.26 -10.61
CA LEU A 45 1.81 10.67 -11.65
C LEU A 45 0.51 10.11 -11.04
N SER A 46 0.53 9.66 -9.78
CA SER A 46 -0.62 9.03 -9.12
C SER A 46 -1.78 10.01 -8.88
N GLY A 47 -1.47 11.30 -8.80
CA GLY A 47 -2.45 12.36 -8.56
C GLY A 47 -3.12 12.30 -7.19
N GLN A 48 -2.54 11.60 -6.22
CA GLN A 48 -3.06 11.55 -4.85
C GLN A 48 -2.82 12.88 -4.09
N ASN A 49 -3.04 12.88 -2.78
CA ASN A 49 -2.78 14.04 -1.92
C ASN A 49 -1.28 14.36 -1.84
N SER A 50 -0.92 15.39 -1.08
CA SER A 50 0.49 15.72 -0.91
C SER A 50 1.23 14.55 -0.23
N LEU A 51 2.52 14.34 -0.52
CA LEU A 51 3.32 13.30 0.16
C LEU A 51 3.26 13.47 1.69
N PHE A 52 3.27 14.70 2.18
CA PHE A 52 3.14 14.99 3.60
C PHE A 52 1.80 14.49 4.16
N ASP A 53 0.69 14.84 3.53
CA ASP A 53 -0.65 14.43 3.98
C ASP A 53 -0.85 12.92 3.87
N TRP A 54 -0.35 12.32 2.78
CA TRP A 54 -0.43 10.88 2.56
C TRP A 54 0.31 10.11 3.65
N VAL A 55 1.57 10.48 3.92
CA VAL A 55 2.37 9.83 4.96
C VAL A 55 1.74 10.02 6.33
N ARG A 56 1.26 11.23 6.65
CA ARG A 56 0.60 11.50 7.93
C ARG A 56 -0.64 10.60 8.07
N ASP A 57 -1.53 10.62 7.08
CA ASP A 57 -2.79 9.88 7.13
C ASP A 57 -2.55 8.36 7.20
N HIS A 58 -1.54 7.86 6.49
CA HIS A 58 -1.16 6.44 6.53
C HIS A 58 -0.54 6.03 7.88
N ARG A 59 0.26 6.90 8.51
CA ARG A 59 0.75 6.68 9.89
C ARG A 59 -0.39 6.67 10.91
N ILE A 60 -1.40 7.55 10.74
CA ILE A 60 -2.61 7.53 11.59
C ILE A 60 -3.35 6.22 11.40
N HIS A 61 -3.55 5.79 10.15
CA HIS A 61 -4.23 4.55 9.79
C HIS A 61 -3.61 3.34 10.50
N HIS A 62 -2.30 3.13 10.40
CA HIS A 62 -1.66 2.01 11.11
C HIS A 62 -1.75 2.11 12.63
N LYS A 63 -1.62 3.32 13.20
CA LYS A 63 -1.60 3.51 14.65
C LYS A 63 -2.98 3.36 15.29
N TYR A 64 -4.03 3.71 14.57
CA TYR A 64 -5.40 3.76 15.09
C TYR A 64 -6.40 3.06 14.17
N SER A 65 -5.93 2.02 13.45
CA SER A 65 -6.70 1.26 12.48
C SER A 65 -8.05 0.85 13.06
N GLU A 66 -9.10 0.92 12.24
CA GLU A 66 -10.46 0.54 12.64
C GLU A 66 -11.13 1.40 13.72
N THR A 67 -10.55 2.55 14.08
CA THR A 67 -11.18 3.50 15.02
C THR A 67 -11.63 4.78 14.32
N ASP A 68 -12.34 5.66 15.02
CA ASP A 68 -12.70 6.98 14.50
C ASP A 68 -11.51 7.92 14.24
N ALA A 69 -10.31 7.53 14.68
CA ALA A 69 -9.09 8.23 14.31
C ALA A 69 -8.51 7.79 12.96
N ASP A 70 -8.86 6.58 12.47
CA ASP A 70 -8.46 6.09 11.16
C ASP A 70 -9.17 6.90 10.05
N PRO A 71 -8.43 7.57 9.14
CA PRO A 71 -9.03 8.35 8.06
C PRO A 71 -10.02 7.55 7.22
N HIS A 72 -9.71 6.29 6.94
CA HIS A 72 -10.49 5.38 6.08
C HIS A 72 -10.99 4.15 6.85
N ASN A 73 -11.42 4.37 8.11
CA ASN A 73 -11.98 3.37 9.01
C ASN A 73 -12.92 2.37 8.31
N SER A 74 -12.44 1.13 8.16
CA SER A 74 -13.15 0.05 7.48
C SER A 74 -14.41 -0.42 8.22
N ASN A 75 -14.57 -0.13 9.52
CA ASN A 75 -15.79 -0.39 10.27
C ASN A 75 -16.99 0.43 9.78
N ARG A 76 -16.75 1.52 9.05
CA ARG A 76 -17.82 2.34 8.42
C ARG A 76 -18.29 1.77 7.08
N GLY A 77 -17.80 0.59 6.70
CA GLY A 77 -18.21 -0.14 5.50
C GLY A 77 -17.36 0.15 4.27
N PHE A 78 -17.53 -0.70 3.25
CA PHE A 78 -16.72 -0.71 2.04
C PHE A 78 -16.69 0.66 1.35
N PHE A 79 -17.85 1.27 1.12
CA PHE A 79 -17.93 2.55 0.39
C PHE A 79 -17.17 3.67 1.10
N TYR A 80 -17.27 3.74 2.43
CA TYR A 80 -16.56 4.74 3.22
C TYR A 80 -15.03 4.57 3.10
N ALA A 81 -14.54 3.36 3.34
CA ALA A 81 -13.10 3.06 3.27
C ALA A 81 -12.52 3.18 1.85
N HIS A 82 -13.34 2.91 0.83
CA HIS A 82 -12.92 3.00 -0.56
C HIS A 82 -12.80 4.46 -1.03
N VAL A 83 -13.87 5.25 -0.95
CA VAL A 83 -13.86 6.63 -1.46
C VAL A 83 -14.62 7.61 -0.59
N GLY A 84 -15.60 7.16 0.20
CA GLY A 84 -16.46 8.04 0.99
C GLY A 84 -15.70 8.95 1.96
N TRP A 85 -14.58 8.49 2.51
CA TRP A 85 -13.72 9.28 3.39
C TRP A 85 -13.12 10.52 2.73
N LEU A 86 -12.97 10.54 1.40
CA LEU A 86 -12.49 11.69 0.62
C LEU A 86 -13.62 12.68 0.30
N LEU A 87 -14.88 12.26 0.42
CA LEU A 87 -16.05 13.05 0.06
C LEU A 87 -16.63 13.82 1.25
N ILE A 88 -16.12 13.58 2.45
CA ILE A 88 -16.58 14.22 3.68
C ILE A 88 -15.41 14.78 4.49
N ARG A 89 -15.73 15.61 5.49
CA ARG A 89 -14.71 16.09 6.45
C ARG A 89 -14.23 14.92 7.32
N LYS A 90 -12.93 14.93 7.63
CA LYS A 90 -12.32 13.98 8.58
C LYS A 90 -13.02 14.07 9.95
N HIS A 91 -13.15 12.92 10.61
CA HIS A 91 -13.67 12.85 11.96
C HIS A 91 -12.78 13.66 12.94
N PRO A 92 -13.34 14.33 13.97
CA PRO A 92 -12.55 15.11 14.93
C PRO A 92 -11.41 14.34 15.60
N GLU A 93 -11.61 13.06 15.92
CA GLU A 93 -10.55 12.22 16.51
C GLU A 93 -9.38 11.98 15.53
N CYS A 94 -9.65 11.84 14.23
CA CYS A 94 -8.61 11.74 13.21
C CYS A 94 -7.72 13.00 13.20
N ILE A 95 -8.33 14.18 13.31
CA ILE A 95 -7.59 15.46 13.37
C ILE A 95 -6.77 15.55 14.65
N LYS A 96 -7.38 15.24 15.80
CA LYS A 96 -6.73 15.30 17.12
C LYS A 96 -5.53 14.36 17.20
N LYS A 97 -5.72 13.09 16.81
CA LYS A 97 -4.67 12.07 16.83
C LYS A 97 -3.60 12.30 15.76
N GLY A 98 -3.98 12.89 14.62
CA GLY A 98 -3.05 13.28 13.56
C GLY A 98 -1.99 14.30 14.00
N ARG A 99 -2.31 15.18 14.96
CA ARG A 99 -1.34 16.12 15.55
C ARG A 99 -0.28 15.45 16.42
N LEU A 100 -0.52 14.21 16.85
CA LEU A 100 0.39 13.42 17.69
C LEU A 100 1.32 12.52 16.88
N ILE A 101 1.18 12.50 15.55
CA ILE A 101 2.04 11.72 14.68
C ILE A 101 3.36 12.48 14.50
N ASP A 102 4.46 11.81 14.82
CA ASP A 102 5.79 12.32 14.51
C ASP A 102 5.96 12.37 12.98
N MET A 103 6.30 13.57 12.49
CA MET A 103 6.56 13.87 11.08
C MET A 103 7.92 14.56 10.90
N SER A 104 8.78 14.54 11.93
CA SER A 104 10.09 15.21 11.91
C SER A 104 10.98 14.73 10.76
N ASP A 105 10.95 13.43 10.47
CA ASP A 105 11.68 12.82 9.36
C ASP A 105 11.16 13.27 7.99
N VAL A 106 9.84 13.43 7.85
CA VAL A 106 9.19 13.94 6.63
C VAL A 106 9.50 15.43 6.42
N LEU A 107 9.55 16.19 7.51
CA LEU A 107 9.91 17.61 7.49
C LEU A 107 11.39 17.84 7.17
N ALA A 108 12.26 16.93 7.59
CA ALA A 108 13.69 16.97 7.31
C ALA A 108 14.07 16.48 5.89
N ASP A 109 13.17 15.79 5.18
CA ASP A 109 13.43 15.26 3.85
C ASP A 109 13.33 16.37 2.77
N PRO A 110 14.44 16.81 2.13
CA PRO A 110 14.41 17.89 1.15
C PRO A 110 13.60 17.58 -0.12
N VAL A 111 13.46 16.30 -0.50
CA VAL A 111 12.66 15.89 -1.66
C VAL A 111 11.17 16.05 -1.35
N ILE A 112 10.74 15.69 -0.14
CA ILE A 112 9.36 15.93 0.30
C ILE A 112 9.09 17.42 0.43
N GLN A 113 10.02 18.21 0.99
CA GLN A 113 9.85 19.66 1.10
C GLN A 113 9.74 20.35 -0.27
N PHE A 114 10.55 19.92 -1.25
CA PHE A 114 10.42 20.36 -2.64
C PHE A 114 9.05 20.01 -3.21
N HIS A 115 8.63 18.74 -3.06
CA HIS A 115 7.31 18.29 -3.49
C HIS A 115 6.19 19.12 -2.86
N GLN A 116 6.24 19.36 -1.55
CA GLN A 116 5.22 20.11 -0.82
C GLN A 116 5.10 21.55 -1.33
N ARG A 117 6.24 22.22 -1.56
CA ARG A 117 6.27 23.59 -2.07
C ARG A 117 5.69 23.72 -3.47
N HIS A 118 5.86 22.69 -4.31
CA HIS A 118 5.45 22.69 -5.71
C HIS A 118 4.28 21.75 -6.00
N PHE A 119 3.56 21.29 -4.98
CA PHE A 119 2.64 20.15 -5.07
C PHE A 119 1.59 20.32 -6.18
N MET A 120 0.93 21.47 -6.26
CA MET A 120 -0.08 21.70 -7.31
C MET A 120 0.51 21.73 -8.71
N ALA A 121 1.64 22.40 -8.89
CA ALA A 121 2.32 22.45 -10.19
C ALA A 121 2.78 21.05 -10.63
N LEU A 122 3.42 20.29 -9.74
CA LEU A 122 3.87 18.94 -10.01
C LEU A 122 2.71 17.99 -10.28
N LYS A 123 1.62 18.06 -9.50
CA LYS A 123 0.42 17.24 -9.72
C LYS A 123 -0.20 17.52 -11.08
N ILE A 124 -0.42 18.79 -11.43
CA ILE A 124 -0.99 19.16 -12.74
C ILE A 124 -0.08 18.68 -13.87
N LEU A 125 1.22 18.93 -13.75
CA LEU A 125 2.21 18.56 -14.76
C LEU A 125 2.29 17.05 -14.98
N PHE A 126 2.51 16.27 -13.91
CA PHE A 126 2.77 14.84 -14.00
C PHE A 126 1.49 14.00 -14.11
N THR A 127 0.40 14.37 -13.44
CA THR A 127 -0.83 13.56 -13.52
C THR A 127 -1.60 13.80 -14.82
N PHE A 128 -1.64 15.05 -15.31
CA PHE A 128 -2.56 15.46 -16.37
C PHE A 128 -1.84 15.88 -17.67
N ILE A 129 -0.87 16.80 -17.60
CA ILE A 129 -0.23 17.36 -18.81
C ILE A 129 0.67 16.35 -19.50
N VAL A 130 1.70 15.84 -18.81
CA VAL A 130 2.70 14.94 -19.40
C VAL A 130 2.05 13.66 -19.95
N PRO A 131 1.16 12.96 -19.24
CA PRO A 131 0.53 11.74 -19.77
C PRO A 131 -0.34 11.98 -21.00
N SER A 132 -0.95 13.16 -21.13
CA SER A 132 -1.82 13.49 -22.26
C SER A 132 -1.04 13.97 -23.49
N PHE A 133 0.03 14.75 -23.30
CA PHE A 133 0.74 15.37 -24.41
C PHE A 133 1.80 14.47 -25.04
N ILE A 134 2.42 13.55 -24.29
CA ILE A 134 3.47 12.70 -24.84
C ILE A 134 2.95 11.78 -25.96
N PRO A 135 1.85 11.02 -25.80
CA PRO A 135 1.33 10.19 -26.88
C PRO A 135 0.88 11.02 -28.09
N TRP A 136 0.34 12.22 -27.83
CA TRP A 136 -0.09 13.14 -28.88
C TRP A 136 1.07 13.66 -29.73
N LEU A 137 2.12 14.16 -29.09
CA LEU A 137 3.25 14.77 -29.80
C LEU A 137 4.18 13.74 -30.44
N PHE A 138 4.35 12.58 -29.81
CA PHE A 138 5.43 11.65 -30.17
C PHE A 138 4.96 10.28 -30.68
N LEU A 139 3.71 9.89 -30.42
CA LEU A 139 3.18 8.57 -30.80
C LEU A 139 2.05 8.66 -31.83
N GLY A 140 1.76 9.86 -32.37
CA GLY A 140 0.72 10.09 -33.37
C GLY A 140 -0.70 9.89 -32.85
N GLU A 141 -0.90 9.89 -31.54
CA GLU A 141 -2.22 9.65 -30.93
C GLU A 141 -3.08 10.92 -30.96
N PRO A 142 -4.34 10.89 -31.41
CA PRO A 142 -5.19 12.07 -31.30
C PRO A 142 -5.27 12.57 -29.86
N LEU A 143 -5.14 13.89 -29.65
CA LEU A 143 -5.06 14.48 -28.31
C LEU A 143 -6.23 14.07 -27.40
N TYR A 144 -7.44 13.98 -27.96
CA TYR A 144 -8.62 13.57 -27.20
C TYR A 144 -8.54 12.11 -26.71
N LEU A 145 -8.06 11.17 -27.54
CA LEU A 145 -7.85 9.78 -27.12
C LEU A 145 -6.76 9.68 -26.06
N SER A 146 -5.67 10.40 -26.27
CA SER A 146 -4.56 10.44 -25.31
C SER A 146 -5.02 10.96 -23.95
N PHE A 147 -5.79 12.04 -23.92
CA PHE A 147 -6.37 12.60 -22.69
C PHE A 147 -7.35 11.63 -22.01
N LEU A 148 -8.26 11.00 -22.76
CA LEU A 148 -9.22 10.05 -22.20
C LEU A 148 -8.52 8.83 -21.59
N ALA A 149 -7.56 8.23 -22.29
CA ALA A 149 -6.91 6.99 -21.86
C ALA A 149 -5.80 7.22 -20.83
N ASN A 150 -4.84 8.11 -21.13
CA ASN A 150 -3.62 8.27 -20.35
C ASN A 150 -3.76 9.27 -19.19
N CYS A 151 -4.81 10.08 -19.21
CA CYS A 151 -5.14 10.97 -18.11
C CYS A 151 -6.37 10.47 -17.34
N LEU A 152 -7.58 10.47 -17.91
CA LEU A 152 -8.80 10.16 -17.14
C LEU A 152 -8.88 8.70 -16.70
N LEU A 153 -8.87 7.75 -17.64
CA LEU A 153 -9.01 6.33 -17.33
C LEU A 153 -7.86 5.83 -16.44
N ARG A 154 -6.62 6.15 -16.79
CA ARG A 154 -5.44 5.82 -15.97
C ARG A 154 -5.55 6.36 -14.54
N TYR A 155 -5.97 7.62 -14.38
CA TYR A 155 -6.09 8.25 -13.05
C TYR A 155 -7.18 7.56 -12.22
N VAL A 156 -8.36 7.31 -12.80
CA VAL A 156 -9.45 6.59 -12.14
C VAL A 156 -9.00 5.18 -11.73
N LEU A 157 -8.35 4.42 -12.61
CA LEU A 157 -7.84 3.09 -12.29
C LEU A 157 -6.80 3.14 -11.17
N THR A 158 -5.84 4.07 -11.24
CA THR A 158 -4.80 4.24 -10.21
C THR A 158 -5.41 4.50 -8.83
N LEU A 159 -6.42 5.37 -8.76
CA LEU A 159 -7.12 5.68 -7.52
C LEU A 159 -7.84 4.45 -6.97
N ASN A 160 -8.66 3.78 -7.80
CA ASN A 160 -9.42 2.61 -7.35
C ASN A 160 -8.52 1.45 -6.94
N PHE A 161 -7.40 1.22 -7.62
CA PHE A 161 -6.43 0.18 -7.22
C PHE A 161 -5.79 0.49 -5.86
N THR A 162 -5.50 1.76 -5.58
CA THR A 162 -5.01 2.17 -4.25
C THR A 162 -6.12 2.01 -3.20
N TRP A 163 -7.33 2.45 -3.50
CA TRP A 163 -8.46 2.42 -2.58
C TRP A 163 -8.97 1.01 -2.27
N LEU A 164 -8.73 0.04 -3.15
CA LEU A 164 -8.97 -1.37 -2.87
C LEU A 164 -8.14 -1.89 -1.69
N VAL A 165 -6.95 -1.33 -1.45
CA VAL A 165 -6.13 -1.68 -0.29
C VAL A 165 -6.85 -1.25 0.99
N ASN A 166 -7.38 -0.03 1.04
CA ASN A 166 -8.12 0.47 2.21
C ASN A 166 -9.45 -0.27 2.44
N SER A 167 -10.13 -0.67 1.36
CA SER A 167 -11.46 -1.30 1.46
C SER A 167 -11.40 -2.82 1.40
N ALA A 168 -11.11 -3.39 0.22
CA ALA A 168 -11.17 -4.83 0.02
C ALA A 168 -10.15 -5.56 0.90
N ALA A 169 -8.93 -5.05 1.07
CA ALA A 169 -7.92 -5.69 1.91
C ALA A 169 -8.15 -5.50 3.43
N HIS A 170 -9.19 -4.77 3.86
CA HIS A 170 -9.64 -4.74 5.26
C HIS A 170 -10.95 -5.51 5.51
N ILE A 171 -11.55 -6.07 4.45
CA ILE A 171 -12.88 -6.70 4.53
C ILE A 171 -12.85 -8.14 4.01
N TYR A 172 -12.13 -8.41 2.93
CA TYR A 172 -12.16 -9.69 2.22
C TYR A 172 -10.76 -10.30 2.11
N GLY A 173 -10.62 -11.52 2.62
CA GLY A 173 -9.38 -12.30 2.55
C GLY A 173 -9.16 -13.12 3.80
N ASN A 174 -8.02 -13.80 3.85
CA ASN A 174 -7.59 -14.59 4.99
C ASN A 174 -6.68 -13.78 5.93
N LYS A 175 -6.47 -14.24 7.16
CA LYS A 175 -5.68 -13.53 8.18
C LYS A 175 -4.65 -14.47 8.84
N PRO A 176 -3.69 -14.98 8.05
CA PRO A 176 -2.74 -15.97 8.52
C PRO A 176 -1.81 -15.48 9.64
N TYR A 177 -1.56 -14.18 9.78
CA TYR A 177 -0.60 -13.62 10.74
C TYR A 177 -1.24 -13.09 12.02
N ASP A 178 -2.38 -12.41 11.91
CA ASP A 178 -3.15 -11.98 13.08
C ASP A 178 -4.65 -11.92 12.74
N SER A 179 -5.40 -12.88 13.26
CA SER A 179 -6.84 -13.02 13.07
C SER A 179 -7.67 -11.94 13.79
N ARG A 180 -7.07 -11.23 14.76
CA ARG A 180 -7.75 -10.26 15.63
C ARG A 180 -7.89 -8.88 15.00
N ILE A 181 -7.07 -8.57 13.99
CA ILE A 181 -7.13 -7.32 13.24
C ILE A 181 -8.00 -7.49 11.98
N ARG A 182 -8.44 -6.40 11.36
CA ARG A 182 -9.23 -6.45 10.12
C ARG A 182 -8.45 -6.65 8.81
N PRO A 183 -7.23 -6.10 8.64
CA PRO A 183 -6.41 -6.33 7.46
C PRO A 183 -6.31 -7.80 7.09
N ALA A 184 -6.45 -8.09 5.79
CA ALA A 184 -6.58 -9.43 5.24
C ALA A 184 -5.69 -9.59 4.00
N GLU A 185 -5.19 -10.79 3.78
CA GLU A 185 -4.46 -11.17 2.59
C GLU A 185 -5.43 -11.33 1.41
N ASN A 186 -5.21 -10.56 0.34
CA ASN A 186 -6.02 -10.57 -0.85
C ASN A 186 -5.15 -10.53 -2.12
N LYS A 187 -5.00 -11.69 -2.76
CA LYS A 187 -4.14 -11.86 -3.95
C LYS A 187 -4.57 -10.97 -5.13
N THR A 188 -5.88 -10.79 -5.33
CA THR A 188 -6.39 -9.93 -6.41
C THR A 188 -6.03 -8.48 -6.16
N VAL A 189 -6.21 -7.99 -4.93
CA VAL A 189 -5.75 -6.64 -4.55
C VAL A 189 -4.25 -6.54 -4.74
N SER A 190 -3.47 -7.56 -4.38
CA SER A 190 -2.01 -7.55 -4.53
C SER A 190 -1.55 -7.37 -5.98
N ILE A 191 -2.20 -8.06 -6.92
CA ILE A 191 -1.93 -7.90 -8.36
C ILE A 191 -2.26 -6.48 -8.83
N LEU A 192 -3.43 -5.95 -8.46
CA LEU A 192 -3.90 -4.62 -8.90
C LEU A 192 -3.12 -3.47 -8.26
N SER A 193 -2.61 -3.66 -7.03
CA SER A 193 -1.89 -2.65 -6.24
C SER A 193 -0.37 -2.88 -6.20
N MET A 194 0.19 -3.66 -7.13
CA MET A 194 1.64 -3.90 -7.24
C MET A 194 2.32 -4.49 -5.99
N GLY A 195 1.57 -5.24 -5.18
CA GLY A 195 2.10 -5.99 -4.02
C GLY A 195 1.46 -5.66 -2.68
N GLU A 196 0.55 -4.68 -2.61
CA GLU A 196 0.03 -4.18 -1.32
C GLU A 196 -1.19 -4.95 -0.78
N GLY A 197 -1.59 -6.02 -1.44
CA GLY A 197 -2.71 -6.87 -1.01
C GLY A 197 -2.36 -7.89 0.06
N TRP A 198 -1.08 -8.03 0.43
CA TRP A 198 -0.62 -8.85 1.55
C TRP A 198 -0.78 -8.08 2.87
N HIS A 199 -2.03 -7.67 3.14
CA HIS A 199 -2.32 -6.58 4.06
C HIS A 199 -2.36 -7.01 5.53
N ASN A 200 -2.71 -8.27 5.81
CA ASN A 200 -2.61 -8.82 7.17
C ASN A 200 -1.14 -8.87 7.60
N TYR A 201 -0.26 -9.38 6.73
CA TYR A 201 1.18 -9.36 6.97
C TYR A 201 1.69 -7.94 7.17
N HIS A 202 1.32 -7.04 6.27
CA HIS A 202 1.80 -5.67 6.29
C HIS A 202 1.43 -4.93 7.59
N HIS A 203 0.20 -5.12 8.11
CA HIS A 203 -0.19 -4.50 9.37
C HIS A 203 0.47 -5.13 10.61
N VAL A 204 0.90 -6.39 10.52
CA VAL A 204 1.67 -7.05 11.58
C VAL A 204 3.14 -6.64 11.55
N PHE A 205 3.74 -6.51 10.35
CA PHE A 205 5.14 -6.13 10.13
C PHE A 205 5.26 -4.90 9.21
N PRO A 206 4.76 -3.71 9.63
CA PRO A 206 4.75 -2.50 8.79
C PRO A 206 6.16 -2.05 8.37
N TRP A 207 7.11 -2.36 9.25
CA TRP A 207 8.51 -2.67 9.03
C TRP A 207 9.12 -3.06 7.69
N ASP A 208 8.48 -4.05 7.08
CA ASP A 208 9.10 -4.92 6.09
C ASP A 208 9.12 -4.24 4.72
N TYR A 209 10.29 -4.16 4.10
CA TYR A 209 10.43 -3.51 2.79
C TYR A 209 9.67 -4.24 1.68
N LYS A 210 9.33 -5.51 1.89
CA LYS A 210 8.51 -6.31 0.96
C LYS A 210 7.03 -6.10 1.17
N ALA A 211 6.60 -5.67 2.36
CA ALA A 211 5.21 -5.69 2.80
C ALA A 211 4.51 -7.06 2.63
N ALA A 212 5.28 -8.15 2.55
CA ALA A 212 4.79 -9.52 2.35
C ALA A 212 5.83 -10.54 2.81
N GLU A 213 5.40 -11.65 3.42
CA GLU A 213 6.29 -12.81 3.65
C GLU A 213 6.61 -13.51 2.33
N MET A 214 5.55 -13.91 1.63
CA MET A 214 5.58 -14.70 0.40
C MET A 214 5.27 -13.78 -0.78
N GLY A 215 6.27 -13.50 -1.60
CA GLY A 215 6.13 -12.56 -2.71
C GLY A 215 7.00 -12.96 -3.88
N HIS A 216 6.56 -13.93 -4.69
CA HIS A 216 7.07 -14.02 -6.05
C HIS A 216 6.83 -12.67 -6.74
N TYR A 217 7.79 -12.18 -7.52
CA TYR A 217 7.71 -10.85 -8.14
C TYR A 217 6.43 -10.59 -8.96
N ALA A 218 5.77 -11.64 -9.46
CA ALA A 218 4.49 -11.55 -10.16
C ALA A 218 3.33 -10.97 -9.31
N VAL A 219 3.40 -11.10 -7.99
CA VAL A 219 2.39 -10.61 -7.04
C VAL A 219 2.99 -9.62 -6.04
N ASN A 220 4.18 -9.10 -6.33
CA ASN A 220 4.84 -8.03 -5.57
C ASN A 220 5.88 -7.31 -6.44
N LEU A 221 5.40 -6.65 -7.48
CA LEU A 221 6.25 -5.98 -8.47
C LEU A 221 7.04 -4.82 -7.86
N THR A 222 6.56 -4.25 -6.75
CA THR A 222 7.27 -3.20 -6.02
C THR A 222 8.56 -3.73 -5.41
N THR A 223 8.51 -4.90 -4.76
CA THR A 223 9.71 -5.56 -4.21
C THR A 223 10.74 -5.85 -5.30
N PHE A 224 10.30 -6.33 -6.48
CA PHE A 224 11.19 -6.53 -7.62
C PHE A 224 12.00 -5.28 -7.98
N TRP A 225 11.32 -4.13 -8.12
CA TRP A 225 12.00 -2.89 -8.47
C TRP A 225 12.92 -2.39 -7.35
N LEU A 226 12.50 -2.54 -6.09
CA LEU A 226 13.37 -2.21 -4.95
C LEU A 226 14.64 -3.06 -4.94
N ASP A 227 14.54 -4.35 -5.22
CA ASP A 227 15.70 -5.25 -5.30
C ASP A 227 16.62 -4.89 -6.48
N VAL A 228 16.07 -4.45 -7.62
CA VAL A 228 16.87 -3.91 -8.75
C VAL A 228 17.63 -2.64 -8.31
N PHE A 229 16.97 -1.71 -7.63
CA PHE A 229 17.62 -0.51 -7.12
C PHE A 229 18.63 -0.82 -6.01
N ALA A 230 18.42 -1.89 -5.23
CA ALA A 230 19.35 -2.36 -4.22
C ALA A 230 20.63 -2.92 -4.86
N LYS A 231 20.51 -3.68 -5.95
CA LYS A 231 21.66 -4.22 -6.70
C LYS A 231 22.59 -3.13 -7.24
N ILE A 232 22.05 -1.98 -7.64
CA ILE A 232 22.86 -0.82 -8.08
C ILE A 232 23.22 0.13 -6.91
N GLY A 233 22.90 -0.24 -5.68
CA GLY A 233 23.24 0.51 -4.46
C GLY A 233 22.48 1.82 -4.28
N TRP A 234 21.31 1.96 -4.90
CA TRP A 234 20.43 3.12 -4.76
C TRP A 234 19.40 2.95 -3.64
N ALA A 235 18.93 1.71 -3.43
CA ALA A 235 18.23 1.29 -2.21
C ALA A 235 19.18 0.50 -1.31
N TYR A 236 19.05 0.64 0.01
CA TYR A 236 19.91 -0.05 0.98
C TYR A 236 19.19 -0.13 2.33
N ASP A 237 19.77 -0.89 3.28
CA ASP A 237 19.19 -1.08 4.63
C ASP A 237 17.74 -1.60 4.57
N LEU A 238 17.49 -2.58 3.69
CA LEU A 238 16.18 -3.18 3.47
C LEU A 238 15.83 -4.09 4.66
N LYS A 239 14.75 -3.76 5.37
CA LYS A 239 14.35 -4.44 6.60
C LYS A 239 13.42 -5.61 6.33
N GLU A 240 13.67 -6.74 6.97
CA GLU A 240 12.83 -7.93 6.91
C GLU A 240 12.74 -8.58 8.31
N PRO A 241 11.58 -9.09 8.76
CA PRO A 241 11.50 -9.85 9.99
C PRO A 241 12.21 -11.21 9.85
N SER A 242 12.70 -11.75 10.96
CA SER A 242 13.29 -13.09 10.94
C SER A 242 12.21 -14.15 10.74
N LYS A 243 12.56 -15.27 10.09
CA LYS A 243 11.65 -16.41 9.90
C LYS A 243 11.06 -16.91 11.22
N GLU A 244 11.85 -16.89 12.28
CA GLU A 244 11.41 -17.29 13.62
C GLU A 244 10.37 -16.33 14.21
N LEU A 245 10.54 -15.01 13.99
CA LEU A 245 9.54 -14.02 14.41
C LEU A 245 8.21 -14.22 13.66
N VAL A 246 8.28 -14.45 12.35
CA VAL A 246 7.10 -14.73 11.53
C VAL A 246 6.40 -16.01 12.01
N ARG A 247 7.14 -17.12 12.16
CA ARG A 247 6.62 -18.41 12.66
C ARG A 247 5.91 -18.26 14.01
N ARG A 248 6.54 -17.61 14.99
CA ARG A 248 5.93 -17.39 16.32
C ARG A 248 4.65 -16.56 16.24
N THR A 249 4.58 -15.62 15.30
CA THR A 249 3.41 -14.77 15.10
C THR A 249 2.25 -15.58 14.51
N LEU A 250 2.53 -16.36 13.47
CA LEU A 250 1.58 -17.30 12.87
C LEU A 250 0.99 -18.26 13.91
N GLU A 251 1.84 -18.90 14.72
CA GLU A 251 1.40 -19.87 15.74
C GLU A 251 0.57 -19.24 16.86
N LYS A 252 0.84 -17.97 17.20
CA LYS A 252 0.22 -17.32 18.34
C LYS A 252 -1.08 -16.60 17.98
N TYR A 253 -1.17 -16.02 16.78
CA TYR A 253 -2.24 -15.09 16.41
C TYR A 253 -2.91 -15.42 15.08
N GLY A 254 -2.32 -16.29 14.26
CA GLY A 254 -2.83 -16.66 12.96
C GLY A 254 -4.18 -17.40 13.01
N ASP A 255 -4.91 -17.33 11.91
CA ASP A 255 -6.18 -18.05 11.71
C ASP A 255 -6.01 -19.50 11.19
N GLY A 256 -4.77 -19.97 11.03
CA GLY A 256 -4.46 -21.31 10.51
C GLY A 256 -4.51 -21.44 8.98
N THR A 257 -4.75 -20.35 8.24
CA THR A 257 -4.80 -20.36 6.76
C THR A 257 -3.45 -20.18 6.08
N HIS A 258 -2.36 -20.08 6.85
CA HIS A 258 -1.02 -19.93 6.31
C HIS A 258 -0.61 -21.18 5.52
N ILE A 259 0.05 -21.01 4.36
CA ILE A 259 0.31 -22.09 3.38
C ILE A 259 1.16 -23.23 3.97
N THR A 260 1.98 -22.95 4.98
CA THR A 260 2.83 -23.94 5.65
C THR A 260 2.22 -24.51 6.94
N THR A 261 1.06 -24.04 7.38
CA THR A 261 0.36 -24.63 8.53
C THR A 261 -0.35 -25.90 8.06
N PRO A 262 0.01 -27.09 8.55
CA PRO A 262 -0.78 -28.28 8.26
C PRO A 262 -2.21 -28.05 8.76
N ILE A 263 -3.21 -28.27 7.91
CA ILE A 263 -4.62 -28.39 8.31
C ILE A 263 -4.74 -29.68 9.14
N GLY A 264 -4.20 -29.67 10.36
CA GLY A 264 -3.85 -30.90 11.06
C GLY A 264 -3.61 -30.71 12.54
N HIS A 265 -4.33 -29.79 13.18
CA HIS A 265 -4.47 -29.76 14.64
C HIS A 265 -5.89 -29.37 15.10
N LEU A 266 -6.92 -29.74 14.33
CA LEU A 266 -8.17 -30.09 14.97
C LEU A 266 -7.90 -31.43 15.66
N LYS A 267 -7.55 -31.40 16.96
CA LYS A 267 -7.61 -32.62 17.77
C LYS A 267 -9.06 -33.11 17.67
N GLU A 268 -9.27 -34.28 17.07
CA GLU A 268 -10.49 -35.03 17.31
C GLU A 268 -10.66 -35.13 18.84
N VAL A 269 -11.77 -34.59 19.33
CA VAL A 269 -12.19 -34.86 20.71
C VAL A 269 -12.53 -36.34 20.73
N PRO A 270 -11.89 -37.17 21.57
CA PRO A 270 -12.28 -38.57 21.67
C PRO A 270 -13.75 -38.61 22.08
N GLU A 271 -14.54 -39.37 21.33
CA GLU A 271 -15.92 -39.69 21.70
C GLU A 271 -15.88 -40.22 23.14
N GLN A 272 -16.58 -39.56 24.07
CA GLN A 272 -16.66 -40.05 25.45
C GLN A 272 -17.30 -41.43 25.38
N GLU A 273 -16.51 -42.48 25.59
CA GLU A 273 -17.05 -43.81 25.85
C GLU A 273 -18.03 -43.68 27.01
N SER A 274 -19.31 -43.88 26.71
CA SER A 274 -20.35 -44.01 27.73
C SER A 274 -19.92 -45.15 28.64
N SER A 275 -19.45 -44.81 29.84
CA SER A 275 -19.13 -45.80 30.85
C SER A 275 -20.39 -46.61 31.11
N LYS A 276 -20.37 -47.88 30.69
CA LYS A 276 -21.29 -48.88 31.18
C LYS A 276 -21.18 -48.91 32.71
N SER A 277 -22.18 -48.39 33.40
CA SER A 277 -22.41 -48.72 34.81
C SER A 277 -23.63 -49.63 34.89
N ARG A 278 -23.35 -50.89 35.23
CA ARG A 278 -24.18 -51.92 35.88
C ARG A 278 -25.69 -51.88 35.70
#